data_AF-A0ABD5Z3G3-F1
#
_entry.id   AF-A0ABD5Z3G3-F1
#
_cell.length_a   1.000
_cell.length_b   1.000
_cell.length_c   1.000
_cell.angle_alpha   90.00
_cell.angle_beta   90.00
_cell.angle_gamma   90.00
#
_symmetry.space_group_name_H-M   'P 1'
#
loop_
_entity.id
_entity.type
_entity.pdbx_description
1 polymer ?
#
loop_
_entity_poly.entity_id
_entity_poly.type
_entity_poly.pdbx_seq_one_letter_code
_entity_poly.pdbx_strand_id
1 'polypeptide(L)'
;MSLSLAKCDCCDVNEYTTSVRGADTYRQFEFEDDFENLCNDCAEEQNTLTADTMGDAELIAAIVSDSIGYAGPYHAARHVSDYREGQSAIEAEGRRYGCWCERGSACFGNDLDALIESAVRHWGFKSDEERERLLAKVERWQEIESDDRLAGMALSLAAPVGGI
;
A
#
# COMPACT_ATOMS: atom_id res chain seq x y z
N MET A 1 31.58 12.62 -16.19
CA MET A 1 31.59 11.38 -15.40
C MET A 1 30.46 10.51 -15.93
N SER A 2 30.77 9.35 -16.51
CA SER A 2 29.77 8.39 -16.97
C SER A 2 29.21 7.71 -15.71
N LEU A 3 27.96 7.99 -15.34
CA LEU A 3 27.24 7.18 -14.37
C LEU A 3 26.96 5.84 -15.06
N SER A 4 27.82 4.84 -14.89
CA SER A 4 27.40 3.48 -15.23
C SER A 4 26.31 3.10 -14.23
N LEU A 5 25.09 2.95 -14.70
CA LEU A 5 24.03 2.31 -13.92
C LEU A 5 24.55 0.93 -13.49
N ALA A 6 24.33 0.56 -12.23
CA ALA A 6 24.63 -0.78 -11.73
C ALA A 6 23.67 -1.77 -12.41
N LYS A 7 24.05 -3.02 -12.62
CA LYS A 7 23.13 -4.01 -13.22
C LYS A 7 22.14 -4.55 -12.19
N CYS A 8 20.99 -5.04 -12.65
CA CYS A 8 20.02 -5.76 -11.81
C CYS A 8 20.58 -7.15 -11.48
N ASP A 9 20.60 -7.51 -10.21
CA ASP A 9 21.10 -8.81 -9.75
C ASP A 9 20.18 -9.98 -10.15
N CYS A 10 18.91 -9.68 -10.50
CA CYS A 10 17.93 -10.70 -10.91
C CYS A 10 17.92 -10.95 -12.43
N CYS A 11 17.98 -9.90 -13.26
CA CYS A 11 17.81 -10.03 -14.72
C CYS A 11 18.98 -9.52 -15.57
N ASP A 12 20.07 -9.06 -14.93
CA ASP A 12 21.31 -8.55 -15.56
C ASP A 12 21.10 -7.35 -16.52
N VAL A 13 19.91 -6.75 -16.52
CA VAL A 13 19.62 -5.52 -17.28
C VAL A 13 20.21 -4.29 -16.59
N ASN A 14 20.54 -3.27 -17.37
CA ASN A 14 21.23 -2.06 -16.91
C ASN A 14 20.36 -0.80 -17.01
N GLU A 15 19.08 -0.96 -17.35
CA GLU A 15 18.11 0.14 -17.49
C GLU A 15 17.32 0.28 -16.19
N TYR A 16 17.29 1.50 -15.64
CA TYR A 16 16.51 1.88 -14.45
C TYR A 16 16.85 1.11 -13.15
N THR A 17 18.06 0.59 -13.07
CA THR A 17 18.61 -0.11 -11.92
C THR A 17 19.23 0.87 -10.93
N THR A 18 18.79 0.78 -9.68
CA THR A 18 19.31 1.59 -8.58
C THR A 18 19.63 0.66 -7.42
N SER A 19 20.70 0.97 -6.67
CA SER A 19 21.08 0.15 -5.51
C SER A 19 19.92 0.04 -4.53
N VAL A 20 19.55 -1.21 -4.18
CA VAL A 20 18.50 -1.45 -3.20
C VAL A 20 18.89 -0.90 -1.81
N ARG A 21 20.20 -0.77 -1.57
CA ARG A 21 20.79 -0.31 -0.30
C ARG A 21 21.22 1.15 -0.31
N GLY A 22 21.29 1.79 -1.49
CA GLY A 22 21.92 3.10 -1.68
C GLY A 22 21.00 4.24 -2.08
N ALA A 23 19.76 3.96 -2.50
CA ALA A 23 18.78 5.00 -2.77
C ALA A 23 17.65 4.95 -1.75
N ASP A 24 17.30 6.12 -1.22
CA ASP A 24 16.12 6.31 -0.37
C ASP A 24 14.82 5.81 -1.03
N THR A 25 14.84 5.58 -2.35
CA THR A 25 13.75 4.99 -3.14
C THR A 25 13.68 3.46 -3.12
N TYR A 26 14.58 2.76 -2.43
CA TYR A 26 14.60 1.28 -2.42
C TYR A 26 14.56 0.63 -1.04
N ARG A 27 14.39 1.39 0.05
CA ARG A 27 13.96 0.86 1.37
C ARG A 27 12.52 0.33 1.36
N GLN A 28 12.09 -0.20 0.23
CA GLN A 28 10.76 -0.09 -0.35
C GLN A 28 10.23 -1.47 -0.79
N PHE A 29 10.83 -2.56 -0.32
CA PHE A 29 10.43 -3.92 -0.60
C PHE A 29 11.12 -4.87 0.40
N GLU A 30 10.45 -5.96 0.79
CA GLU A 30 11.07 -7.03 1.60
C GLU A 30 11.55 -8.15 0.67
N PHE A 31 12.86 -8.42 0.71
CA PHE A 31 13.55 -9.41 -0.12
C PHE A 31 14.38 -10.36 0.76
N GLU A 32 14.74 -11.52 0.20
CA GLU A 32 15.83 -12.33 0.74
C GLU A 32 17.15 -11.54 0.67
N ASP A 33 18.05 -11.74 1.66
CA ASP A 33 19.27 -10.93 1.91
C ASP A 33 20.29 -10.88 0.74
N ASP A 34 20.02 -11.58 -0.36
CA ASP A 34 20.95 -11.89 -1.45
C ASP A 34 21.01 -10.83 -2.57
N PHE A 35 20.24 -9.74 -2.51
CA PHE A 35 20.22 -8.70 -3.55
C PHE A 35 20.84 -7.34 -3.12
N GLU A 36 21.70 -6.77 -3.97
CA GLU A 36 22.35 -5.46 -3.80
C GLU A 36 21.83 -4.38 -4.78
N ASN A 37 21.33 -4.78 -5.96
CA ASN A 37 20.71 -3.93 -6.97
C ASN A 37 19.53 -4.66 -7.65
N LEU A 38 18.34 -4.06 -7.68
CA LEU A 38 17.22 -4.57 -8.47
C LEU A 38 16.70 -3.48 -9.42
N CYS A 39 16.14 -3.89 -10.56
CA CYS A 39 15.27 -3.01 -11.34
C CYS A 39 13.84 -3.05 -10.76
N ASN A 40 13.01 -2.07 -11.09
CA ASN A 40 11.66 -1.97 -10.53
C ASN A 40 10.82 -3.22 -10.80
N ASP A 41 10.95 -3.81 -11.99
CA ASP A 41 10.20 -5.00 -12.37
C ASP A 41 10.60 -6.22 -11.51
N CYS A 42 11.91 -6.45 -11.34
CA CYS A 42 12.39 -7.55 -10.48
C CYS A 42 12.13 -7.27 -9.00
N ALA A 43 12.15 -6.01 -8.58
CA ALA A 43 11.79 -5.62 -7.23
C ALA A 43 10.30 -5.88 -6.94
N GLU A 44 9.43 -5.67 -7.93
CA GLU A 44 8.02 -6.04 -7.84
C GLU A 44 7.85 -7.57 -7.82
N GLU A 45 8.57 -8.31 -8.66
CA GLU A 45 8.51 -9.78 -8.71
C GLU A 45 9.04 -10.47 -7.45
N GLN A 46 10.08 -9.92 -6.84
CA GLN A 46 10.70 -10.50 -5.64
C GLN A 46 10.04 -10.03 -4.33
N ASN A 47 9.06 -9.12 -4.39
CA ASN A 47 8.37 -8.63 -3.21
C ASN A 47 7.55 -9.77 -2.56
N THR A 48 7.93 -10.16 -1.34
CA THR A 48 7.23 -11.20 -0.60
C THR A 48 6.04 -10.68 0.22
N LEU A 49 5.85 -9.35 0.26
CA LEU A 49 4.77 -8.73 1.00
C LEU A 49 3.42 -8.99 0.33
N THR A 50 2.50 -9.61 1.05
CA THR A 50 1.14 -9.89 0.60
C THR A 50 0.12 -9.31 1.57
N ALA A 51 -1.13 -9.14 1.13
CA ALA A 51 -2.21 -8.73 2.02
C ALA A 51 -2.42 -9.72 3.18
N ASP A 52 -2.09 -11.00 2.98
CA ASP A 52 -2.30 -12.05 3.98
C ASP A 52 -1.24 -12.01 5.09
N THR A 53 -0.04 -11.52 4.79
CA THR A 53 1.06 -11.39 5.76
C THR A 53 1.06 -10.05 6.47
N MET A 54 0.49 -9.01 5.87
CA MET A 54 0.38 -7.68 6.48
C MET A 54 -0.65 -7.64 7.61
N GLY A 55 -0.33 -6.88 8.67
CA GLY A 55 -1.29 -6.59 9.74
C GLY A 55 -2.39 -5.64 9.26
N ASP A 56 -3.56 -5.70 9.89
CA ASP A 56 -4.70 -4.86 9.48
C ASP A 56 -4.38 -3.36 9.56
N ALA A 57 -3.61 -2.92 10.56
CA ALA A 57 -3.19 -1.52 10.68
C ALA A 57 -2.34 -1.05 9.48
N GLU A 58 -1.43 -1.89 9.01
CA GLU A 58 -0.58 -1.60 7.85
C GLU A 58 -1.41 -1.58 6.57
N LEU A 59 -2.34 -2.53 6.41
CA LEU A 59 -3.26 -2.56 5.27
C LEU A 59 -4.17 -1.32 5.24
N ILE A 60 -4.68 -0.89 6.38
CA ILE A 60 -5.46 0.36 6.48
C ILE A 60 -4.59 1.54 6.03
N ALA A 61 -3.38 1.66 6.56
CA ALA A 61 -2.47 2.75 6.21
C ALA A 61 -2.05 2.71 4.73
N ALA A 62 -1.86 1.52 4.18
CA ALA A 62 -1.61 1.28 2.77
C ALA A 62 -2.75 1.81 1.90
N ILE A 63 -3.99 1.42 2.20
CA ILE A 63 -5.17 1.88 1.45
C ILE A 63 -5.35 3.39 1.57
N VAL A 64 -5.21 3.96 2.78
CA VAL A 64 -5.33 5.40 3.00
C VAL A 64 -4.29 6.16 2.16
N SER A 65 -3.03 5.72 2.19
CA SER A 65 -1.96 6.35 1.42
C SER A 65 -2.16 6.20 -0.10
N ASP A 66 -2.46 5.00 -0.56
CA ASP A 66 -2.64 4.67 -1.97
C ASP A 66 -3.91 5.32 -2.56
N SER A 67 -4.89 5.62 -1.71
CA SER A 67 -6.09 6.35 -2.09
C SER A 67 -5.90 7.85 -2.28
N ILE A 68 -4.74 8.43 -1.94
CA ILE A 68 -4.47 9.88 -2.04
C ILE A 68 -5.58 10.71 -1.35
N GLY A 69 -6.15 10.21 -0.25
CA GLY A 69 -7.20 10.88 0.53
C GLY A 69 -8.64 10.54 0.15
N TYR A 70 -8.89 9.71 -0.87
CA TYR A 70 -10.25 9.23 -1.20
C TYR A 70 -10.80 8.24 -0.15
N ALA A 71 -9.93 7.55 0.58
CA ALA A 71 -10.29 6.69 1.69
C ALA A 71 -9.75 7.26 3.01
N GLY A 72 -10.67 7.60 3.92
CA GLY A 72 -10.36 7.80 5.33
C GLY A 72 -10.12 6.46 6.05
N PRO A 73 -9.55 6.47 7.27
CA PRO A 73 -9.21 5.26 8.01
C PRO A 73 -10.39 4.33 8.27
N TYR A 74 -11.56 4.86 8.62
CA TYR A 74 -12.76 4.05 8.80
C TYR A 74 -13.17 3.33 7.51
N HIS A 75 -13.08 4.02 6.38
CA HIS A 75 -13.41 3.46 5.08
C HIS A 75 -12.43 2.36 4.69
N ALA A 76 -11.13 2.62 4.85
CA ALA A 76 -10.08 1.64 4.64
C ALA A 76 -10.24 0.42 5.55
N ALA A 77 -10.54 0.61 6.84
CA ALA A 77 -10.80 -0.47 7.79
C ALA A 77 -11.98 -1.35 7.34
N ARG A 78 -13.01 -0.76 6.75
CA ARG A 78 -14.13 -1.55 6.20
C ARG A 78 -13.71 -2.40 5.02
N HIS A 79 -12.90 -1.88 4.09
CA HIS A 79 -12.34 -2.68 2.99
C HIS A 79 -11.47 -3.82 3.49
N VAL A 80 -10.65 -3.60 4.53
CA VAL A 80 -9.86 -4.67 5.16
C VAL A 80 -10.77 -5.73 5.77
N SER A 81 -11.79 -5.34 6.55
CA SER A 81 -12.76 -6.28 7.11
C SER A 81 -13.46 -7.10 6.02
N ASP A 82 -13.96 -6.43 4.97
CA ASP A 82 -14.65 -7.09 3.85
C ASP A 82 -13.68 -8.02 3.07
N TYR A 83 -12.39 -7.69 2.97
CA TYR A 83 -11.37 -8.56 2.36
C TYR A 83 -11.15 -9.81 3.23
N ARG A 84 -10.91 -9.64 4.54
CA ARG A 84 -10.68 -10.77 5.47
C ARG A 84 -11.90 -11.70 5.57
N GLU A 85 -13.09 -11.12 5.70
CA GLU A 85 -14.34 -11.88 5.69
C GLU A 85 -14.63 -12.50 4.33
N GLY A 86 -14.28 -11.80 3.26
CA GLY A 86 -14.39 -12.26 1.88
C GLY A 86 -13.55 -13.49 1.60
N GLN A 87 -12.30 -13.52 2.03
CA GLN A 87 -11.44 -14.70 1.94
C GLN A 87 -12.12 -15.90 2.62
N SER A 88 -12.62 -15.71 3.84
CA SER A 88 -13.33 -16.77 4.58
C SER A 88 -14.63 -17.23 3.88
N ALA A 89 -15.35 -16.31 3.23
CA ALA A 89 -16.61 -16.58 2.54
C ALA A 89 -16.43 -17.15 1.11
N ILE A 90 -15.33 -16.86 0.43
CA ILE A 90 -14.97 -17.49 -0.86
C ILE A 90 -14.76 -18.99 -0.62
N GLU A 91 -14.01 -19.34 0.42
CA GLU A 91 -13.73 -20.73 0.76
C GLU A 91 -14.99 -21.53 1.12
N ALA A 92 -15.96 -20.89 1.79
CA ALA A 92 -17.20 -21.54 2.22
C ALA A 92 -18.33 -21.53 1.18
N GLU A 93 -18.47 -20.44 0.41
CA GLU A 93 -19.68 -20.15 -0.37
C GLU A 93 -19.39 -19.60 -1.79
N GLY A 94 -18.13 -19.36 -2.15
CA GLY A 94 -17.75 -18.75 -3.43
C GLY A 94 -18.17 -17.29 -3.59
N ARG A 95 -18.44 -16.57 -2.48
CA ARG A 95 -18.89 -15.17 -2.50
C ARG A 95 -17.73 -14.19 -2.32
N ARG A 96 -17.59 -13.23 -3.24
CA ARG A 96 -16.64 -12.11 -3.13
C ARG A 96 -17.34 -10.82 -2.71
N TYR A 97 -16.67 -10.03 -1.87
CA TYR A 97 -17.07 -8.64 -1.61
C TYR A 97 -16.44 -7.71 -2.64
N GLY A 98 -17.15 -6.64 -2.98
CA GLY A 98 -16.62 -5.58 -3.85
C GLY A 98 -16.16 -4.38 -3.04
N CYS A 99 -15.21 -3.61 -3.59
CA CYS A 99 -14.92 -2.30 -3.03
C CYS A 99 -16.00 -1.29 -3.46
N TRP A 100 -16.28 -0.32 -2.60
CA TRP A 100 -17.40 0.63 -2.73
C TRP A 100 -16.94 2.09 -2.65
N CYS A 101 -15.63 2.34 -2.70
CA CYS A 101 -15.05 3.67 -2.81
C CYS A 101 -14.97 4.15 -4.27
N GLU A 102 -14.93 5.46 -4.48
CA GLU A 102 -14.85 6.06 -5.82
C GLU A 102 -13.63 5.56 -6.60
N ARG A 103 -12.48 5.45 -5.93
CA ARG A 103 -11.26 4.88 -6.51
C ARG A 103 -11.45 3.42 -6.90
N GLY A 104 -12.08 2.63 -6.03
CA GLY A 104 -12.41 1.23 -6.29
C GLY A 104 -13.24 1.05 -7.56
N SER A 105 -14.27 1.86 -7.71
CA SER A 105 -15.12 1.87 -8.91
C SER A 105 -14.36 2.35 -10.16
N ALA A 106 -13.64 3.48 -10.06
CA ALA A 106 -13.01 4.14 -11.20
C ALA A 106 -11.75 3.42 -11.72
N CYS A 107 -10.95 2.85 -10.83
CA CYS A 107 -9.66 2.22 -11.17
C CYS A 107 -9.76 0.70 -11.27
N PHE A 108 -10.67 0.07 -10.51
CA PHE A 108 -10.69 -1.38 -10.34
C PHE A 108 -12.06 -2.01 -10.62
N GLY A 109 -13.06 -1.24 -11.09
CA GLY A 109 -14.37 -1.79 -11.43
C GLY A 109 -15.12 -2.42 -10.23
N ASN A 110 -14.84 -1.93 -9.02
CA ASN A 110 -15.31 -2.48 -7.75
C ASN A 110 -14.67 -3.81 -7.33
N ASP A 111 -13.56 -4.23 -7.95
CA ASP A 111 -12.77 -5.37 -7.49
C ASP A 111 -12.02 -5.02 -6.20
N LEU A 112 -12.37 -5.69 -5.10
CA LEU A 112 -11.75 -5.47 -3.80
C LEU A 112 -10.33 -6.04 -3.75
N ASP A 113 -10.09 -7.20 -4.33
CA ASP A 113 -8.78 -7.84 -4.30
C ASP A 113 -7.76 -6.98 -5.06
N ALA A 114 -8.14 -6.48 -6.24
CA ALA A 114 -7.28 -5.59 -7.02
C ALA A 114 -6.97 -4.27 -6.29
N LEU A 115 -7.92 -3.71 -5.54
CA LEU A 115 -7.69 -2.52 -4.71
C LEU A 115 -6.71 -2.81 -3.56
N ILE A 116 -6.86 -3.97 -2.90
CA ILE A 116 -5.97 -4.39 -1.82
C ILE A 116 -4.57 -4.65 -2.36
N GLU A 117 -4.42 -5.36 -3.47
CA GLU A 117 -3.13 -5.60 -4.12
C GLU A 117 -2.43 -4.29 -4.50
N SER A 118 -3.16 -3.32 -5.06
CA SER A 118 -2.62 -1.99 -5.34
C SER A 118 -2.09 -1.33 -4.07
N ALA A 119 -2.83 -1.40 -2.97
CA ALA A 119 -2.42 -0.82 -1.70
C ALA A 119 -1.17 -1.50 -1.13
N VAL A 120 -1.12 -2.84 -1.16
CA VAL A 120 0.05 -3.63 -0.71
C VAL A 120 1.29 -3.26 -1.52
N ARG A 121 1.16 -3.17 -2.85
CA ARG A 121 2.27 -2.71 -3.72
C ARG A 121 2.72 -1.31 -3.34
N HIS A 122 1.78 -0.37 -3.20
CA HIS A 122 2.07 1.00 -2.80
C HIS A 122 2.73 1.10 -1.41
N TRP A 123 2.37 0.21 -0.48
CA TRP A 123 2.99 0.12 0.84
C TRP A 123 4.40 -0.45 0.80
N GLY A 124 4.61 -1.44 -0.07
CA GLY A 124 5.94 -1.91 -0.47
C GLY A 124 6.84 -0.70 -0.67
N PHE A 125 6.47 0.19 -1.58
CA PHE A 125 7.21 1.40 -1.98
C PHE A 125 7.48 2.48 -0.89
N LYS A 126 7.37 2.16 0.41
CA LYS A 126 7.62 3.11 1.50
C LYS A 126 8.77 2.65 2.36
N SER A 127 9.61 3.59 2.77
CA SER A 127 10.62 3.36 3.79
C SER A 127 9.99 3.12 5.17
N ASP A 128 10.72 2.46 6.07
CA ASP A 128 10.26 2.23 7.45
C ASP A 128 9.82 3.53 8.13
N GLU A 129 10.57 4.62 7.95
CA GLU A 129 10.24 5.93 8.51
C GLU A 129 8.93 6.49 7.94
N GLU A 130 8.67 6.32 6.64
CA GLU A 130 7.41 6.73 6.02
C GLU A 130 6.23 5.85 6.49
N ARG A 131 6.45 4.55 6.65
CA ARG A 131 5.46 3.60 7.17
C ARG A 131 5.08 3.96 8.61
N GLU A 132 6.07 4.20 9.48
CA GLU A 132 5.84 4.64 10.87
C GLU A 132 5.05 5.94 10.94
N ARG A 133 5.42 6.96 10.13
CA ARG A 133 4.70 8.23 10.06
C ARG A 133 3.26 8.05 9.60
N LEU A 134 3.02 7.20 8.60
CA LEU A 134 1.66 6.93 8.09
C LEU A 134 0.82 6.18 9.13
N LEU A 135 1.38 5.19 9.81
CA LEU A 135 0.70 4.47 10.90
C LEU A 135 0.28 5.45 12.00
N ALA A 136 1.20 6.29 12.48
CA ALA A 136 0.88 7.31 13.50
C ALA A 136 -0.18 8.32 13.01
N LYS A 137 -0.14 8.70 11.73
CA LYS A 137 -1.14 9.59 11.12
C LYS A 137 -2.52 8.93 11.08
N VAL A 138 -2.58 7.66 10.69
CA VAL A 138 -3.82 6.88 10.60
C VAL A 138 -4.42 6.66 11.97
N GLU A 139 -3.61 6.29 12.98
CA GLU A 139 -4.05 6.14 14.37
C GLU A 139 -4.68 7.43 14.89
N ARG A 140 -3.98 8.56 14.75
CA ARG A 140 -4.50 9.86 15.18
C ARG A 140 -5.78 10.26 14.44
N TRP A 141 -5.88 9.91 13.16
CA TRP A 141 -7.08 10.17 12.39
C TRP A 141 -8.24 9.28 12.86
N GLN A 142 -8.01 8.00 13.11
CA GLN A 142 -9.01 7.08 13.69
C GLN A 142 -9.55 7.57 15.03
N GLU A 143 -8.69 8.11 15.91
CA GLU A 143 -9.12 8.74 17.16
C GLU A 143 -10.12 9.86 16.90
N ILE A 144 -9.84 10.74 15.93
CA ILE A 144 -10.72 11.85 15.56
C ILE A 144 -12.05 11.32 14.96
N GLU A 145 -12.01 10.31 14.10
CA GLU A 145 -13.23 9.73 13.52
C GLU A 145 -14.09 9.00 14.57
N SER A 146 -13.46 8.48 15.63
CA SER A 146 -14.14 7.80 16.73
C SER A 146 -14.89 8.77 17.64
N ASP A 147 -14.36 9.97 17.85
CA ASP A 147 -14.98 11.03 18.64
C ASP A 147 -16.10 11.77 17.86
N ASP A 148 -15.93 11.98 16.56
CA ASP A 148 -16.97 12.55 15.68
C ASP A 148 -16.86 11.99 14.24
N ARG A 149 -17.76 11.05 13.92
CA ARG A 149 -17.83 10.41 12.60
C ARG A 149 -18.04 11.39 11.44
N LEU A 150 -18.68 12.54 11.67
CA LEU A 150 -18.87 13.57 10.64
C LEU A 150 -17.61 14.42 10.45
N ALA A 151 -16.80 14.60 11.50
CA ALA A 151 -15.50 15.27 11.41
C ALA A 151 -14.47 14.45 10.62
N GLY A 152 -14.53 13.12 10.70
CA GLY A 152 -13.69 12.21 9.90
C GLY A 152 -13.88 12.34 8.38
N MET A 153 -15.14 12.43 7.94
CA MET A 153 -15.48 12.74 6.55
C MET A 153 -14.97 14.13 6.13
N ALA A 154 -15.08 15.14 7.00
CA ALA A 154 -14.61 16.49 6.70
C ALA A 154 -13.07 16.55 6.56
N LEU A 155 -12.32 15.79 7.35
CA LEU A 155 -10.87 15.65 7.23
C LEU A 155 -10.44 14.96 5.93
N SER A 156 -11.16 13.90 5.52
CA SER A 156 -10.93 13.22 4.22
C SER A 156 -11.05 14.20 3.05
N LEU A 157 -12.02 15.10 3.11
CA LEU A 157 -12.29 16.10 2.07
C LEU A 157 -11.36 17.33 2.15
N ALA A 158 -10.80 17.64 3.32
CA ALA A 158 -10.04 18.86 3.58
C ALA A 158 -8.51 18.67 3.55
N ALA A 159 -8.00 17.43 3.64
CA ALA A 159 -6.56 17.16 3.65
C ALA A 159 -6.05 16.69 2.27
N PRO A 160 -5.58 17.60 1.39
CA PRO A 160 -4.73 17.16 0.29
C PRO A 160 -3.48 16.55 0.93
N VAL A 161 -3.17 15.30 0.61
CA VAL A 161 -2.03 14.54 1.16
C VAL A 161 -0.66 15.13 0.73
N GLY A 162 -0.63 16.32 0.11
CA GLY A 162 0.56 16.97 -0.45
C GLY A 162 0.98 18.28 0.20
N GLY A 163 0.71 18.52 1.49
CA GLY A 163 1.02 19.81 2.14
C GLY A 163 1.73 19.73 3.49
N ILE A 164 3.07 19.78 3.43
CA ILE A 164 4.08 20.21 4.44
C ILE A 164 4.34 19.28 5.63
#